data_AF-A0A6I9QKR7-F1
#
_entry.id   AF-A0A6I9QKR7-F1
#
_cell.length_a   1.000
_cell.length_b   1.000
_cell.length_c   1.000
_cell.angle_alpha   90.00
_cell.angle_beta   90.00
_cell.angle_gamma   90.00
#
_symmetry.space_group_name_H-M   'P 1'
#
loop_
_entity.id
_entity.type
_entity.pdbx_description
1 polymer ?
#
loop_
_entity_poly.entity_id
_entity_poly.type
_entity_poly.pdbx_seq_one_letter_code
_entity_poly.pdbx_strand_id
1 'polypeptide(L)'
;MDGKKPYMILIFIQLMYTGFYVISKAAFDDGLSSYVFIVYRQAAASILLMPLAIIFERRSAPPLSFLLLLKVFMHAMVGITLSMIMYNIGLIYTSATVGSATSNTIPVITFFLALLLR
;
A
#
# COMPACT_ATOMS: atom_id res chain seq x y z
N MET A 1 25.67 -5.35 -16.52
CA MET A 1 24.47 -4.50 -16.74
C MET A 1 23.47 -4.61 -15.57
N ASP A 2 23.91 -5.05 -14.38
CA ASP A 2 23.00 -5.40 -13.28
C ASP A 2 22.71 -4.26 -12.29
N GLY A 3 23.47 -3.17 -12.33
CA GLY A 3 23.18 -1.99 -11.52
C GLY A 3 21.99 -1.15 -12.00
N LYS A 4 21.61 -1.22 -13.28
CA LYS A 4 20.55 -0.35 -13.87
C LYS A 4 19.13 -0.92 -13.77
N LYS A 5 18.99 -2.24 -13.63
CA LYS A 5 17.70 -2.94 -13.47
C LYS A 5 16.85 -2.38 -12.30
N PRO A 6 17.38 -2.21 -11.08
CA PRO A 6 16.57 -1.69 -9.96
C PRO A 6 16.10 -0.25 -10.21
N TYR A 7 16.93 0.61 -10.82
CA TYR A 7 16.51 1.98 -11.17
C TYR A 7 15.40 2.00 -12.22
N MET A 8 15.49 1.14 -13.23
CA MET A 8 14.45 1.02 -14.27
C MET A 8 13.13 0.50 -13.68
N ILE A 9 13.20 -0.45 -12.75
CA ILE A 9 12.02 -0.93 -11.99
C ILE A 9 11.41 0.20 -11.16
N LEU A 10 12.24 0.98 -10.45
CA LEU A 10 11.77 2.13 -9.67
C LEU A 10 11.07 3.18 -10.53
N ILE A 11 11.63 3.52 -11.68
CA ILE A 11 11.00 4.46 -12.63
C ILE A 11 9.66 3.92 -13.11
N PHE A 12 9.59 2.64 -13.46
CA PHE A 12 8.35 2.00 -13.89
C PHE A 12 7.28 2.02 -12.78
N ILE A 13 7.65 1.67 -11.55
CA ILE A 13 6.77 1.74 -10.38
C ILE A 13 6.27 3.18 -10.18
N GLN A 14 7.14 4.17 -10.29
CA GLN A 14 6.78 5.58 -10.10
C GLN A 14 5.80 6.07 -11.18
N LEU A 15 5.98 5.62 -12.43
CA LEU A 15 5.05 5.90 -13.51
C LEU A 15 3.67 5.27 -13.24
N MET A 16 3.63 4.02 -12.78
CA MET A 16 2.38 3.36 -12.39
C MET A 16 1.67 4.11 -11.25
N TYR A 17 2.40 4.52 -10.20
CA TYR A 17 1.83 5.30 -9.11
C TYR A 17 1.30 6.65 -9.58
N THR A 18 2.01 7.33 -10.47
CA THR A 18 1.58 8.61 -11.03
C THR A 18 0.28 8.46 -11.82
N GLY A 19 0.19 7.46 -12.70
CA GLY A 19 -1.04 7.15 -13.42
C GLY A 19 -2.20 6.82 -12.48
N PHE A 20 -1.93 6.02 -11.43
CA PHE A 20 -2.89 5.72 -10.38
C PHE A 20 -3.42 6.99 -9.70
N TYR A 21 -2.56 7.93 -9.30
CA TYR A 21 -2.99 9.16 -8.65
C TYR A 21 -3.86 10.04 -9.55
N VAL A 22 -3.51 10.17 -10.83
CA VAL A 22 -4.28 10.97 -11.80
C VAL A 22 -5.68 10.39 -12.00
N ILE A 23 -5.79 9.07 -12.22
CA ILE A 23 -7.07 8.39 -12.40
C ILE A 23 -7.91 8.46 -11.12
N SER A 24 -7.28 8.23 -9.96
CA SER A 24 -7.96 8.32 -8.66
C SER A 24 -8.52 9.72 -8.41
N LYS A 25 -7.72 10.76 -8.75
CA LYS A 25 -8.15 12.15 -8.59
C LYS A 25 -9.31 12.50 -9.52
N ALA A 26 -9.25 12.08 -10.79
CA ALA A 26 -10.36 12.25 -11.73
C ALA A 26 -11.64 11.58 -11.21
N ALA A 27 -11.55 10.39 -10.61
CA ALA A 27 -12.70 9.71 -10.01
C ALA A 27 -13.27 10.44 -8.79
N PHE A 28 -12.41 11.08 -7.97
CA PHE A 28 -12.86 11.88 -6.82
C PHE A 28 -13.48 13.21 -7.23
N ASP A 29 -12.94 13.87 -8.26
CA ASP A 29 -13.49 15.12 -8.79
C ASP A 29 -14.90 14.91 -9.39
N ASP A 30 -15.20 13.69 -9.87
CA ASP A 30 -16.53 13.25 -10.32
C ASP A 30 -17.49 12.87 -9.17
N GLY A 31 -17.09 13.10 -7.91
CA GLY A 31 -17.93 12.91 -6.72
C GLY A 31 -17.87 11.54 -6.05
N LEU A 32 -16.92 10.68 -6.42
CA LEU A 32 -16.75 9.37 -5.77
C LEU A 32 -16.22 9.53 -4.33
N SER A 33 -16.91 8.91 -3.36
CA SER A 33 -16.45 8.88 -1.97
C SER A 33 -15.13 8.10 -1.83
N SER A 34 -14.15 8.71 -1.13
CA SER A 34 -12.82 8.12 -0.90
C SER A 34 -12.88 6.74 -0.23
N TYR A 35 -13.83 6.53 0.70
CA TYR A 35 -14.04 5.24 1.35
C TYR A 35 -14.49 4.16 0.36
N VAL A 36 -15.43 4.49 -0.53
CA VAL A 36 -15.96 3.58 -1.54
C VAL A 36 -14.84 3.19 -2.51
N PHE A 37 -14.05 4.16 -2.97
CA PHE A 37 -12.91 3.91 -3.84
C PHE A 37 -11.88 2.97 -3.22
N ILE A 38 -11.53 3.15 -1.94
CA ILE A 38 -10.57 2.28 -1.24
C ILE A 38 -11.09 0.84 -1.16
N VAL A 39 -12.37 0.65 -0.83
CA VAL A 39 -12.98 -0.69 -0.75
C VAL A 39 -12.98 -1.37 -2.12
N TYR A 40 -13.44 -0.68 -3.17
CA TYR A 40 -13.45 -1.22 -4.53
C TYR A 40 -12.04 -1.59 -5.01
N ARG A 41 -11.05 -0.74 -4.72
CA ARG A 41 -9.66 -1.00 -5.11
C ARG A 41 -9.11 -2.26 -4.43
N GLN A 42 -9.32 -2.42 -3.12
CA GLN A 42 -8.83 -3.59 -2.40
C GLN A 42 -9.57 -4.87 -2.80
N ALA A 43 -10.88 -4.78 -3.06
CA ALA A 43 -11.67 -5.90 -3.58
C ALA A 43 -11.19 -6.33 -4.97
N ALA A 44 -11.01 -5.37 -5.89
CA ALA A 44 -10.50 -5.64 -7.23
C ALA A 44 -9.08 -6.24 -7.20
N ALA A 45 -8.19 -5.69 -6.36
CA ALA A 45 -6.84 -6.23 -6.18
C ALA A 45 -6.89 -7.68 -5.66
N SER A 46 -7.73 -7.97 -4.68
CA SER A 46 -7.91 -9.33 -4.14
C SER A 46 -8.42 -10.30 -5.21
N ILE A 47 -9.46 -9.91 -5.97
CA ILE A 47 -10.03 -10.75 -7.04
C ILE A 47 -9.03 -11.01 -8.16
N LEU A 48 -8.22 -10.02 -8.52
CA LEU A 48 -7.25 -10.14 -9.61
C LEU A 48 -6.01 -10.93 -9.18
N LEU A 49 -5.54 -10.75 -7.94
CA LEU A 49 -4.39 -11.46 -7.40
C LEU A 49 -4.71 -12.91 -7.01
N MET A 50 -5.95 -13.20 -6.60
CA MET A 50 -6.39 -14.55 -6.21
C MET A 50 -6.07 -15.63 -7.28
N PRO A 51 -6.47 -15.51 -8.55
CA PRO A 51 -6.16 -16.52 -9.56
C PRO A 51 -4.67 -16.59 -9.88
N LEU A 52 -3.97 -15.44 -9.87
CA LEU A 52 -2.51 -15.40 -10.07
C LEU A 52 -1.78 -16.17 -8.96
N ALA A 53 -2.15 -15.95 -7.71
CA ALA A 53 -1.60 -16.68 -6.56
C ALA A 53 -1.88 -18.20 -6.66
N ILE A 54 -3.10 -18.59 -7.07
CA ILE A 54 -3.46 -20.01 -7.25
C ILE A 54 -2.69 -20.66 -8.40
N ILE A 55 -2.36 -19.94 -9.47
CA ILE A 55 -1.64 -20.49 -10.63
C ILE A 55 -0.14 -20.56 -10.35
N PHE A 56 0.46 -19.47 -9.86
CA PHE A 56 1.91 -19.35 -9.74
C PHE A 56 2.45 -19.89 -8.41
N GLU A 57 1.74 -19.69 -7.30
CA GLU A 57 2.29 -19.97 -5.96
C GLU A 57 1.75 -21.26 -5.35
N ARG A 58 0.68 -21.87 -5.88
CA ARG A 58 0.05 -23.07 -5.30
C ARG A 58 0.98 -24.26 -5.10
N ARG A 59 2.04 -24.41 -5.91
CA ARG A 59 3.03 -25.49 -5.75
C ARG A 59 4.17 -25.15 -4.78
N SER A 60 4.40 -23.87 -4.51
CA SER A 60 5.53 -23.39 -3.71
C SER A 60 5.08 -22.83 -2.35
N ALA A 61 3.78 -22.63 -2.15
CA ALA A 61 3.23 -22.04 -0.94
C ALA A 61 3.30 -23.03 0.24
N PRO A 62 3.96 -22.66 1.35
CA PRO A 62 3.92 -23.44 2.58
C PRO A 62 2.50 -23.45 3.15
N PRO A 63 2.10 -24.51 3.86
CA PRO A 63 0.77 -24.61 4.46
C PRO A 63 0.55 -23.46 5.45
N LEU A 64 -0.49 -22.66 5.22
CA LEU A 64 -0.89 -21.58 6.11
C LEU A 64 -1.57 -22.16 7.36
N SER A 65 -0.89 -22.10 8.50
CA SER A 65 -1.51 -22.38 9.80
C SER A 65 -2.54 -21.31 10.13
N PHE A 66 -3.64 -21.69 10.78
CA PHE A 66 -4.69 -20.77 11.23
C PHE A 66 -4.14 -19.63 12.09
N LEU A 67 -3.14 -19.89 12.92
CA LEU A 67 -2.49 -18.86 13.73
C LEU A 67 -1.74 -17.83 12.88
N LEU A 68 -1.11 -18.27 11.78
CA LEU A 68 -0.39 -17.39 10.87
C LEU A 68 -1.38 -16.55 10.05
N LEU A 69 -2.48 -17.16 9.61
CA LEU A 69 -3.60 -16.46 8.99
C LEU A 69 -4.15 -15.36 9.92
N LEU A 70 -4.39 -15.69 11.20
CA LEU A 70 -4.88 -14.72 12.18
C LEU A 70 -3.89 -13.57 12.42
N LYS A 71 -2.58 -13.87 12.48
CA LYS A 71 -1.53 -12.82 12.60
C LYS A 71 -1.54 -11.87 11.40
N VAL A 72 -1.59 -12.41 10.18
CA VAL A 72 -1.63 -11.60 8.95
C VAL A 72 -2.93 -10.79 8.89
N PHE A 73 -4.06 -11.39 9.27
CA PHE A 73 -5.35 -10.71 9.34
C PHE A 73 -5.32 -9.56 10.34
N MET A 74 -4.84 -9.78 11.56
CA MET A 74 -4.71 -8.74 12.58
C MET A 74 -3.76 -7.62 12.12
N HIS A 75 -2.66 -7.96 11.44
CA HIS A 75 -1.75 -6.97 10.89
C HIS A 75 -2.38 -6.13 9.77
N ALA A 76 -3.18 -6.74 8.88
CA ALA A 76 -3.90 -6.00 7.84
C ALA A 76 -5.01 -5.11 8.43
N MET A 77 -5.74 -5.62 9.42
CA MET A 77 -6.83 -4.91 10.08
C MET A 77 -6.33 -3.74 10.92
N VAL A 78 -5.33 -3.96 11.78
CA VAL A 78 -4.83 -2.92 12.69
C VAL A 78 -3.73 -2.10 12.05
N GLY A 79 -2.78 -2.71 11.37
CA GLY A 79 -1.64 -1.99 10.80
C GLY A 79 -2.04 -1.16 9.58
N ILE A 80 -2.44 -1.83 8.50
CA ILE A 80 -2.66 -1.17 7.20
C ILE A 80 -3.91 -0.29 7.24
N THR A 81 -5.03 -0.81 7.75
CA THR A 81 -6.30 -0.07 7.71
C THR A 81 -6.26 1.17 8.60
N LEU A 82 -5.73 1.06 9.83
CA LEU A 82 -5.57 2.21 10.72
C LEU A 82 -4.62 3.25 10.13
N SER A 83 -3.48 2.81 9.55
CA SER A 83 -2.55 3.71 8.88
C SER A 83 -3.20 4.48 7.73
N MET A 84 -3.99 3.80 6.89
CA MET A 84 -4.76 4.46 5.81
C MET A 84 -5.79 5.45 6.34
N ILE A 85 -6.53 5.09 7.39
CA ILE A 85 -7.53 5.98 7.99
C ILE A 85 -6.85 7.20 8.61
N MET A 86 -5.80 7.02 9.40
CA MET A 86 -5.03 8.12 10.00
C MET A 86 -4.42 9.03 8.93
N TYR A 87 -3.91 8.47 7.83
CA TYR A 87 -3.40 9.26 6.72
C TYR A 87 -4.50 10.09 6.05
N ASN A 88 -5.66 9.50 5.74
CA ASN A 88 -6.78 10.22 5.13
C ASN A 88 -7.35 11.29 6.05
N ILE A 89 -7.52 11.00 7.34
CA ILE A 89 -7.95 11.99 8.34
C ILE A 89 -6.92 13.11 8.45
N GLY A 90 -5.63 12.76 8.53
CA GLY A 90 -4.54 13.74 8.52
C GLY A 90 -4.62 14.65 7.31
N LEU A 91 -4.86 14.09 6.12
CA LEU A 91 -5.01 14.82 4.87
C LEU A 91 -6.24 15.74 4.83
N ILE A 92 -7.30 15.42 5.56
CA ILE A 92 -8.48 16.30 5.71
C ILE A 92 -8.12 17.54 6.53
N TYR A 93 -7.28 17.38 7.57
CA TYR A 93 -6.87 18.47 8.45
C TYR A 93 -5.57 19.18 8.04
N THR A 94 -4.89 18.68 7.02
CA THR A 94 -3.59 19.22 6.57
C THR A 94 -3.54 19.41 5.06
N SER A 95 -2.47 20.04 4.58
CA SER A 95 -2.27 20.19 3.13
C SER A 95 -1.53 19.00 2.53
N ALA A 96 -1.71 18.77 1.22
CA ALA A 96 -0.96 17.75 0.49
C ALA A 96 0.58 17.89 0.65
N THR A 97 1.06 19.12 0.87
CA THR A 97 2.48 19.42 1.14
C THR A 97 2.96 18.81 2.46
N VAL A 98 2.17 18.93 3.53
CA VAL A 98 2.50 18.35 4.84
C VAL A 98 2.40 16.82 4.81
N GLY A 99 1.41 16.27 4.09
CA GLY A 99 1.32 14.82 3.86
C GLY A 99 2.55 14.27 3.11
N SER A 100 3.03 15.00 2.10
CA SER A 100 4.25 14.64 1.35
C SER A 100 5.51 14.75 2.22
N ALA A 101 5.63 15.82 3.01
CA ALA A 101 6.74 15.99 3.95
C ALA A 101 6.77 14.87 5.00
N THR A 102 5.60 14.48 5.54
CA THR A 102 5.47 13.38 6.51
C THR A 102 5.89 12.05 5.88
N SER A 103 5.51 11.79 4.64
CA SER A 103 5.92 10.58 3.91
C SER A 103 7.45 10.48 3.76
N ASN A 104 8.12 11.60 3.55
CA ASN A 104 9.58 11.66 3.48
C ASN A 104 10.27 11.39 4.83
N THR A 105 9.56 11.53 5.95
CA THR A 105 10.10 11.17 7.28
C THR A 105 10.01 9.68 7.60
N ILE A 106 9.25 8.89 6.82
CA ILE A 106 9.08 7.45 7.05
C ILE A 106 10.44 6.74 7.18
N PRO A 107 11.41 6.90 6.27
CA PRO A 107 12.70 6.21 6.38
C PRO A 107 13.48 6.60 7.64
N VAL A 108 13.38 7.88 8.06
CA VAL A 108 14.06 8.39 9.26
C VAL A 108 13.47 7.75 10.52
N ILE A 109 12.14 7.71 10.62
CA ILE A 109 11.44 7.08 11.74
C ILE A 109 11.71 5.57 11.75
N THR A 110 11.69 4.91 10.59
CA THR A 110 12.01 3.48 10.47
C THR A 110 13.43 3.19 10.96
N PHE A 111 14.42 3.99 10.56
CA PHE A 111 15.80 3.82 11.02
C PHE A 111 15.94 4.04 12.53
N PHE A 112 15.28 5.08 13.06
CA PHE A 112 15.29 5.36 14.49
C PHE A 112 14.67 4.21 15.30
N LEU A 113 13.50 3.72 14.89
CA LEU A 113 12.85 2.57 15.52
C LEU A 113 13.71 1.30 15.41
N ALA A 114 14.35 1.07 14.25
CA ALA A 114 15.23 -0.06 14.05
C ALA A 114 16.46 0.00 14.96
N LEU A 115 17.00 1.19 15.25
CA LEU A 115 18.10 1.37 16.20
C LEU A 115 17.64 1.19 17.65
N LEU A 116 16.45 1.69 17.99
CA LEU A 116 15.89 1.61 19.34
C LEU A 116 15.45 0.20 19.73
N LEU A 117 14.94 -0.57 18.76
CA LEU A 117 14.47 -1.95 18.93
C LEU A 117 15.56 -2.99 18.58
N ARG A 118 16.79 -2.55 18.31
CA ARG A 118 17.95 -3.40 18.05
C ARG A 118 18.35 -4.17 19.30
#